data_AF-A0A0P6JBR4-F1
#
_entry.id   AF-A0A0P6JBR4-F1
#
_cell.length_a   1.000
_cell.length_b   1.000
_cell.length_c   1.000
_cell.angle_alpha   90.00
_cell.angle_beta   90.00
_cell.angle_gamma   90.00
#
_symmetry.space_group_name_H-M   'P 1'
#
loop_
_entity.id
_entity.type
_entity.pdbx_description
1 polymer ?
#
loop_
_entity_poly.entity_id
_entity_poly.type
_entity_poly.pdbx_seq_one_letter_code
_entity_poly.pdbx_strand_id
1 'polypeptide(L)'
;MITEAAGVTRKSRLEKGAVLPGRSEVTLAAAVTCGGAPMGAHLVRRYLGDASVEPDPLQMPTFPPDYGFPDRKERVMVATQQEMNDAQLMLSQRDYCAHHLIQLLKCKRDNFPNFLACKHERHAWDYCEHLDYVQRMKEFERERRLLQRKKRREQREARAAQGHGSGEVAPEVAL
;
A
#
# COMPACT_ATOMS: atom_id res chain seq x y z
N MET A 1 -13.36 -34.88 -42.45
CA MET A 1 -13.45 -33.68 -43.31
C MET A 1 -12.83 -32.54 -42.51
N ILE A 2 -11.50 -32.37 -42.56
CA ILE A 2 -10.72 -31.63 -43.56
C ILE A 2 -10.76 -30.10 -43.27
N THR A 3 -9.65 -29.62 -42.68
CA THR A 3 -8.88 -28.36 -42.92
C THR A 3 -9.53 -26.98 -42.69
N GLU A 4 -8.90 -26.09 -41.90
CA GLU A 4 -8.12 -24.87 -42.33
C GLU A 4 -9.03 -23.69 -42.74
N ALA A 5 -8.70 -22.41 -42.69
CA ALA A 5 -7.61 -21.58 -42.19
C ALA A 5 -8.09 -20.11 -42.30
N ALA A 6 -7.24 -19.21 -41.83
CA ALA A 6 -7.28 -17.75 -41.88
C ALA A 6 -7.81 -17.09 -43.17
N GLY A 7 -8.29 -15.84 -43.04
CA GLY A 7 -8.57 -14.99 -44.20
C GLY A 7 -8.89 -13.53 -43.84
N VAL A 8 -7.84 -12.76 -43.54
CA VAL A 8 -7.83 -11.28 -43.54
C VAL A 8 -8.09 -10.77 -44.97
N THR A 9 -8.87 -9.70 -45.16
CA THR A 9 -8.51 -8.56 -46.05
C THR A 9 -9.49 -7.38 -45.99
N ARG A 10 -8.92 -6.20 -46.26
CA ARG A 10 -9.39 -4.84 -46.05
C ARG A 10 -10.22 -4.28 -47.22
N LYS A 11 -11.05 -3.27 -46.94
CA LYS A 11 -11.31 -2.08 -47.79
C LYS A 11 -12.20 -1.11 -46.97
N SER A 12 -11.72 -0.03 -46.35
CA SER A 12 -11.22 1.26 -46.89
C SER A 12 -12.17 1.97 -47.88
N ARG A 13 -13.00 2.89 -47.37
CA ARG A 13 -13.27 4.24 -47.94
C ARG A 13 -14.14 5.03 -46.93
N LEU A 14 -13.64 6.10 -46.31
CA LEU A 14 -13.76 7.52 -46.74
C LEU A 14 -15.25 7.97 -46.70
N GLU A 15 -15.68 9.03 -46.01
CA GLU A 15 -15.13 10.39 -45.96
C GLU A 15 -15.74 11.23 -44.80
N LYS A 16 -15.13 12.42 -44.60
CA LYS A 16 -15.59 13.65 -43.91
C LYS A 16 -15.26 13.68 -42.41
N GLY A 17 -14.25 14.40 -41.92
CA GLY A 17 -13.64 15.65 -42.39
C GLY A 17 -14.33 16.85 -41.73
N ALA A 18 -13.81 17.31 -40.60
CA ALA A 18 -13.98 18.67 -40.12
C ALA A 18 -12.84 19.01 -39.14
N VAL A 19 -12.04 19.99 -39.53
CA VAL A 19 -10.89 20.55 -38.84
C VAL A 19 -11.35 21.50 -37.73
N LEU A 20 -10.52 21.56 -36.69
CA LEU A 20 -10.54 22.37 -35.46
C LEU A 20 -10.75 23.88 -35.71
N PRO A 21 -11.07 24.67 -34.66
CA PRO A 21 -9.96 25.39 -34.02
C PRO A 21 -10.09 25.63 -32.50
N GLY A 22 -9.03 25.30 -31.76
CA GLY A 22 -8.27 26.24 -30.91
C GLY A 22 -8.84 26.75 -29.57
N ARG A 23 -7.91 26.77 -28.58
CA ARG A 23 -7.94 27.39 -27.23
C ARG A 23 -8.67 26.58 -26.15
N SER A 24 -8.17 26.38 -24.93
CA SER A 24 -6.93 26.79 -24.26
C SER A 24 -6.95 26.10 -22.88
N GLU A 25 -5.81 25.52 -22.50
CA GLU A 25 -5.24 25.57 -21.14
C GLU A 25 -6.04 25.05 -19.92
N VAL A 26 -5.47 23.98 -19.35
CA VAL A 26 -5.30 23.74 -17.89
C VAL A 26 -6.55 23.35 -17.11
N THR A 27 -6.78 22.04 -16.98
CA THR A 27 -7.10 21.43 -15.67
C THR A 27 -6.34 20.12 -15.51
N LEU A 28 -5.12 20.28 -14.99
CA LEU A 28 -4.45 19.42 -14.02
C LEU A 28 -4.98 17.97 -13.96
N ALA A 29 -4.57 17.15 -14.93
CA ALA A 29 -4.43 15.73 -14.71
C ALA A 29 -3.44 15.57 -13.55
N ALA A 30 -3.97 15.41 -12.34
CA ALA A 30 -3.18 15.12 -11.15
C ALA A 30 -2.39 13.85 -11.43
N ALA A 31 -1.12 14.05 -11.73
CA ALA A 31 -0.17 13.01 -12.01
C ALA A 31 -0.27 11.96 -10.91
N VAL A 32 -0.62 10.73 -11.31
CA VAL A 32 -0.20 9.54 -10.57
C VAL A 32 1.30 9.47 -10.78
N THR A 33 2.05 10.33 -10.08
CA THR A 33 3.47 10.10 -9.86
C THR A 33 3.54 8.91 -8.93
N CYS A 34 3.73 7.73 -9.51
CA CYS A 34 4.46 6.63 -8.89
C CYS A 34 5.92 7.08 -8.69
N GLY A 35 6.14 8.18 -7.97
CA GLY A 35 7.45 8.64 -7.58
C GLY A 35 7.76 8.00 -6.25
N GLY A 36 8.64 7.00 -6.27
CA GLY A 36 9.25 6.46 -5.06
C GLY A 36 9.79 7.62 -4.24
N ALA A 37 9.11 7.93 -3.15
CA ALA A 37 9.51 8.98 -2.26
C ALA A 37 10.79 8.50 -1.55
N PRO A 38 11.89 9.28 -1.54
CA PRO A 38 13.10 8.90 -0.82
C PRO A 38 12.76 8.67 0.67
N MET A 39 13.46 7.72 1.31
CA MET A 39 13.33 7.46 2.75
C MET A 39 13.45 8.79 3.51
N GLY A 40 12.35 9.25 4.12
CA GLY A 40 12.27 10.54 4.81
C GLY A 40 11.39 11.61 4.17
N ALA A 41 10.96 11.47 2.91
CA ALA A 41 10.04 12.43 2.28
C ALA A 41 8.64 12.46 2.92
N HIS A 42 8.25 11.41 3.65
CA HIS A 42 7.05 11.42 4.48
C HIS A 42 7.17 12.47 5.60
N LEU A 43 8.34 12.66 6.21
CA LEU A 43 8.50 13.68 7.26
C LEU A 43 8.27 15.10 6.71
N VAL A 44 8.84 15.40 5.55
CA VAL A 44 8.64 16.70 4.88
C VAL A 44 7.15 16.94 4.61
N ARG A 45 6.44 15.92 4.13
CA ARG A 45 5.01 16.03 3.83
C ARG A 45 4.15 16.16 5.10
N ARG A 46 4.52 15.49 6.19
CA ARG A 46 3.85 15.59 7.49
C ARG A 46 4.00 16.98 8.09
N TYR A 47 5.23 17.50 8.10
CA TYR A 47 5.56 18.73 8.84
C TYR A 47 5.35 20.01 8.01
N LEU A 48 5.65 19.99 6.71
CA LEU A 48 5.47 21.16 5.83
C LEU A 48 4.18 21.13 5.01
N GLY A 49 3.53 19.96 4.91
CA GLY A 49 2.29 19.78 4.15
C GLY A 49 1.07 19.58 5.05
N ASP A 50 0.04 18.94 4.48
CA ASP A 50 -1.21 18.66 5.19
C ASP A 50 -1.07 17.44 6.12
N ALA A 51 -1.00 17.69 7.43
CA ALA A 51 -0.92 16.63 8.45
C ALA A 51 -2.12 15.66 8.44
N SER A 52 -3.32 16.10 8.03
CA SER A 52 -4.54 15.27 8.03
C SER A 52 -4.50 14.08 7.06
N VAL A 53 -3.55 14.07 6.13
CA VAL A 53 -3.42 13.05 5.09
C VAL A 53 -2.40 11.97 5.48
N GLU A 54 -1.54 12.29 6.43
CA GLU A 54 -0.40 11.46 6.80
C GLU A 54 -0.72 10.68 8.08
N PRO A 55 -0.38 9.38 8.14
CA PRO A 55 -0.67 8.57 9.32
C PRO A 55 0.29 8.91 10.47
N ASP A 56 -0.23 8.87 11.70
CA ASP A 56 0.52 9.09 12.94
C ASP A 56 1.18 7.79 13.42
N PRO A 57 2.51 7.73 13.61
CA PRO A 57 3.21 6.49 13.96
C PRO A 57 2.83 5.93 15.33
N LEU A 58 2.39 6.77 16.26
CA LEU A 58 1.94 6.35 17.59
C LEU A 58 0.49 5.87 17.60
N GLN A 59 -0.32 6.28 16.63
CA GLN A 59 -1.76 5.99 16.54
C GLN A 59 -2.10 5.14 15.31
N MET A 60 -1.27 4.14 15.02
CA MET A 60 -1.56 3.10 14.03
C MET A 60 -2.24 1.91 14.73
N PRO A 61 -3.27 1.25 14.14
CA PRO A 61 -4.05 1.54 12.95
C PRO A 61 -5.40 2.21 13.22
N THR A 62 -5.76 3.27 12.47
CA THR A 62 -7.08 3.94 12.60
C THR A 62 -8.21 3.22 11.87
N PHE A 63 -7.89 2.42 10.84
CA PHE A 63 -8.87 1.73 10.01
C PHE A 63 -8.93 0.24 10.36
N PRO A 64 -10.12 -0.38 10.31
CA PRO A 64 -10.23 -1.80 10.60
C PRO A 64 -9.40 -2.64 9.62
N PRO A 65 -8.85 -3.77 10.09
CA PRO A 65 -7.97 -4.64 9.32
C PRO A 65 -8.66 -5.24 8.08
N ASP A 66 -9.98 -5.39 8.11
CA ASP A 66 -10.78 -6.07 7.09
C ASP A 66 -11.18 -5.15 5.94
N TYR A 67 -11.05 -3.83 6.11
CA TYR A 67 -11.45 -2.87 5.08
C TYR A 67 -10.61 -3.02 3.80
N GLY A 68 -11.23 -3.53 2.74
CA GLY A 68 -10.62 -3.71 1.42
C GLY A 68 -9.96 -5.07 1.18
N PHE A 69 -10.11 -6.03 2.10
CA PHE A 69 -9.68 -7.41 1.89
C PHE A 69 -10.89 -8.35 2.04
N PRO A 70 -11.25 -9.13 1.00
CA PRO A 70 -12.34 -10.09 1.13
C PRO A 70 -11.96 -11.27 2.06
N ASP A 71 -10.71 -11.75 2.02
CA ASP A 71 -10.21 -12.82 2.88
C ASP A 71 -8.78 -12.51 3.37
N ARG A 72 -8.65 -11.99 4.60
CA ARG A 72 -7.34 -11.73 5.22
C ARG A 72 -6.87 -12.94 6.01
N LYS A 73 -5.73 -13.51 5.61
CA LYS A 73 -5.06 -14.58 6.35
C LYS A 73 -4.27 -14.01 7.52
N GLU A 74 -4.39 -14.62 8.68
CA GLU A 74 -3.57 -14.31 9.86
C GLU A 74 -2.14 -14.84 9.66
N ARG A 75 -1.18 -14.19 10.35
CA ARG A 75 0.21 -14.63 10.32
C ARG A 75 0.35 -15.87 11.21
N VAL A 76 0.96 -16.93 10.68
CA VAL A 76 1.18 -18.17 11.43
C VAL A 76 2.47 -18.07 12.22
N MET A 77 2.39 -18.25 13.54
CA MET A 77 3.56 -18.44 14.40
C MET A 77 4.09 -19.86 14.22
N VAL A 78 5.33 -20.00 13.76
CA VAL A 78 5.97 -21.32 13.56
C VAL A 78 6.62 -21.84 14.84
N ALA A 79 7.19 -20.96 15.67
CA ALA A 79 7.85 -21.34 16.92
C ALA A 79 6.83 -21.50 18.06
N THR A 80 6.99 -22.55 18.87
CA THR A 80 6.16 -22.74 20.07
C THR A 80 6.64 -21.82 21.19
N GLN A 81 5.73 -21.40 22.09
CA GLN A 81 6.10 -20.53 23.21
C GLN A 81 7.09 -21.20 24.19
N GLN A 82 7.05 -22.53 24.31
CA GLN A 82 7.94 -23.29 25.17
C GLN A 82 9.38 -23.26 24.64
N GLU A 83 9.58 -23.55 23.35
CA GLU A 83 10.90 -23.49 22.70
C GLU A 83 11.57 -22.11 22.84
N MET A 84 10.76 -21.05 22.78
CA MET A 84 11.23 -19.66 22.93
C MET A 84 11.69 -19.32 24.35
N ASN A 85 11.04 -19.92 25.35
CA ASN A 85 11.41 -19.76 26.76
C ASN A 85 12.65 -20.59 27.10
N ASP A 86 12.75 -21.81 26.58
CA ASP A 86 13.90 -22.69 26.78
C ASP A 86 15.18 -22.11 26.16
N ALA A 87 15.05 -21.44 25.01
CA ALA A 87 16.14 -20.70 24.38
C ALA A 87 16.45 -19.35 25.06
N GLN A 88 15.68 -18.95 26.09
CA GLN A 88 15.85 -17.72 26.86
C GLN A 88 15.96 -16.46 25.99
N LEU A 89 15.09 -16.34 24.99
CA LEU A 89 15.11 -15.19 24.09
C LEU A 89 14.60 -13.91 24.76
N MET A 90 15.26 -12.79 24.43
CA MET A 90 14.84 -11.44 24.84
C MET A 90 13.48 -11.12 24.24
N LEU A 91 12.66 -10.34 24.96
CA LEU A 91 11.28 -10.02 24.53
C LEU A 91 11.23 -9.38 23.14
N SER A 92 12.21 -8.55 22.79
CA SER A 92 12.29 -7.90 21.48
C SER A 92 12.56 -8.85 20.31
N GLN A 93 13.09 -10.04 20.59
CA GLN A 93 13.40 -11.05 19.57
C GLN A 93 12.29 -12.10 19.41
N ARG A 94 11.20 -11.99 20.20
CA ARG A 94 10.08 -12.93 20.19
C ARG A 94 9.06 -12.61 19.08
N ASP A 95 9.57 -12.39 17.87
CA ASP A 95 8.76 -12.10 16.68
C ASP A 95 8.37 -13.37 15.93
N TYR A 96 7.52 -13.24 14.89
CA TYR A 96 7.14 -14.34 13.98
C TYR A 96 8.36 -15.06 13.37
N CYS A 97 9.49 -14.35 13.27
CA CYS A 97 10.74 -14.83 12.71
C CYS A 97 11.62 -15.67 13.66
N ALA A 98 11.23 -15.85 14.92
CA ALA A 98 12.14 -16.39 15.94
C ALA A 98 12.60 -17.85 15.72
N HIS A 99 11.90 -18.62 14.87
CA HIS A 99 12.30 -19.96 14.48
C HIS A 99 13.69 -20.01 13.84
N HIS A 100 14.05 -19.01 13.02
CA HIS A 100 15.38 -18.91 12.42
C HIS A 100 16.46 -18.53 13.45
N LEU A 101 16.10 -17.72 14.44
CA LEU A 101 17.03 -17.34 15.50
C LEU A 101 17.40 -18.53 16.38
N ILE A 102 16.44 -19.41 16.69
CA ILE A 102 16.71 -20.67 17.40
C ILE A 102 17.68 -21.55 16.61
N GLN A 103 17.50 -21.67 15.29
CA GLN A 103 18.41 -22.43 14.40
C GLN A 103 19.83 -21.85 14.48
N LEU A 104 19.94 -20.54 14.34
CA LEU A 104 21.22 -19.82 14.39
C LEU A 104 21.95 -20.03 15.72
N LEU A 105 21.24 -20.04 16.85
CA LEU A 105 21.83 -20.32 18.16
C LEU A 105 22.31 -21.77 18.27
N LYS A 106 21.55 -22.73 17.74
CA LYS A 106 21.95 -24.15 17.69
C LYS A 106 23.23 -24.32 16.86
N CYS A 107 23.27 -23.78 15.64
CA CYS A 107 24.43 -23.83 14.77
C CYS A 107 25.67 -23.15 15.36
N LYS A 108 25.52 -22.05 16.09
CA LYS A 108 26.64 -21.42 16.82
C LYS A 108 27.18 -22.31 17.94
N ARG A 109 26.31 -23.04 18.64
CA ARG A 109 26.71 -23.96 19.71
C ARG A 109 27.45 -25.18 19.16
N ASP A 110 26.98 -25.72 18.05
CA ASP A 110 27.50 -26.97 17.49
C ASP A 110 28.82 -26.77 16.71
N ASN A 111 29.05 -25.58 16.13
CA ASN A 111 30.21 -25.30 15.28
C ASN A 111 31.35 -24.54 15.98
N PHE A 112 31.38 -24.44 17.31
CA PHE A 112 32.50 -23.81 18.03
C PHE A 112 33.77 -24.69 17.86
N PRO A 113 34.85 -24.25 17.17
CA PRO A 113 35.47 -22.90 17.13
C PRO A 113 35.36 -22.15 15.79
N ASN A 114 34.64 -22.70 14.80
CA ASN A 114 34.53 -22.14 13.45
C ASN A 114 33.43 -21.07 13.36
N PHE A 115 33.79 -19.80 13.61
CA PHE A 115 32.84 -18.67 13.60
C PHE A 115 32.20 -18.34 12.23
N LEU A 116 32.79 -18.81 11.13
CA LEU A 116 32.36 -18.49 9.76
C LEU A 116 31.38 -19.49 9.14
N ALA A 117 31.17 -20.65 9.76
CA ALA A 117 30.34 -21.71 9.16
C ALA A 117 28.85 -21.32 9.08
N CYS A 118 28.36 -20.52 10.03
CA CYS A 118 26.93 -20.26 10.18
C CYS A 118 26.42 -19.04 9.39
N LYS A 119 26.72 -18.90 8.09
CA LYS A 119 26.28 -17.73 7.29
C LYS A 119 24.87 -17.89 6.72
N HIS A 120 24.50 -19.09 6.31
CA HIS A 120 23.20 -19.35 5.69
C HIS A 120 22.05 -19.11 6.65
N GLU A 121 22.18 -19.57 7.90
CA GLU A 121 21.16 -19.37 8.93
C GLU A 121 21.05 -17.91 9.38
N ARG A 122 22.17 -17.18 9.42
CA ARG A 122 22.19 -15.72 9.59
C ARG A 122 21.38 -15.02 8.51
N HIS A 123 21.67 -15.33 7.25
CA HIS A 123 20.96 -14.74 6.13
C HIS A 123 19.47 -15.10 6.13
N ALA A 124 19.09 -16.32 6.54
CA ALA A 124 17.69 -16.72 6.65
C ALA A 124 16.95 -15.88 7.69
N TRP A 125 17.57 -15.63 8.84
CA TRP A 125 17.01 -14.75 9.88
C TRP A 125 16.90 -13.30 9.38
N ASP A 126 17.98 -12.73 8.85
CA ASP A 126 18.01 -11.34 8.34
C ASP A 126 16.97 -11.12 7.23
N TYR A 127 16.82 -12.10 6.32
CA TYR A 127 15.84 -12.04 5.25
C TYR A 127 14.40 -12.03 5.77
N CYS A 128 14.13 -12.85 6.79
CA CYS A 128 12.83 -12.94 7.40
C CYS A 128 12.48 -11.67 8.21
N GLU A 129 13.44 -11.07 8.93
CA GLU A 129 13.26 -9.73 9.54
C GLU A 129 12.98 -8.65 8.49
N HIS A 130 13.66 -8.72 7.34
CA HIS A 130 13.40 -7.82 6.23
C HIS A 130 11.97 -7.98 5.67
N LEU A 131 11.46 -9.21 5.56
CA LEU A 131 10.06 -9.45 5.15
C LEU A 131 9.07 -8.86 6.16
N ASP A 132 9.33 -9.01 7.45
CA ASP A 132 8.51 -8.42 8.51
C ASP A 132 8.52 -6.88 8.43
N TYR A 133 9.69 -6.28 8.16
CA TYR A 133 9.80 -4.84 7.93
C TYR A 133 9.02 -4.38 6.70
N VAL A 134 9.13 -5.10 5.58
CA VAL A 134 8.35 -4.83 4.36
C VAL A 134 6.85 -4.89 4.64
N GLN A 135 6.40 -5.79 5.52
CA GLN A 135 5.00 -5.86 5.89
C GLN A 135 4.53 -4.64 6.70
N ARG A 136 5.36 -4.17 7.66
CA ARG A 136 5.13 -2.91 8.40
C ARG A 136 5.04 -1.70 7.46
N MET A 137 5.88 -1.66 6.42
CA MET A 137 5.82 -0.61 5.40
C MET A 137 4.52 -0.66 4.56
N LYS A 138 4.02 -1.86 4.24
CA LYS A 138 2.73 -2.02 3.53
C LYS A 138 1.56 -1.53 4.39
N GLU A 139 1.61 -1.78 5.69
CA GLU A 139 0.61 -1.32 6.66
C GLU A 139 0.58 0.21 6.75
N PHE A 140 1.76 0.85 6.83
CA PHE A 140 1.91 2.32 6.79
C PHE A 140 1.35 2.94 5.50
N GLU A 141 1.73 2.41 4.33
CA GLU A 141 1.25 2.93 3.06
C GLU A 141 -0.25 2.71 2.86
N ARG A 142 -0.78 1.59 3.36
CA ARG A 142 -2.22 1.31 3.31
C ARG A 142 -2.99 2.41 4.02
N GLU A 143 -2.62 2.75 5.25
CA GLU A 143 -3.29 3.80 6.02
C GLU A 143 -3.22 5.15 5.33
N ARG A 144 -2.04 5.53 4.84
CA ARG A 144 -1.87 6.77 4.07
C ARG A 144 -2.80 6.84 2.86
N ARG A 145 -2.91 5.75 2.09
CA ARG A 145 -3.81 5.69 0.91
C ARG A 145 -5.27 5.75 1.32
N LEU A 146 -5.63 5.18 2.46
CA LEU A 146 -7.00 5.22 3.00
C LEU A 146 -7.37 6.62 3.51
N LEU A 147 -6.48 7.32 4.22
CA LEU A 147 -6.68 8.72 4.62
C LEU A 147 -6.83 9.64 3.41
N GLN A 148 -5.97 9.48 2.40
CA GLN A 148 -6.11 10.20 1.13
C GLN A 148 -7.45 9.93 0.43
N ARG A 149 -7.99 8.71 0.53
CA ARG A 149 -9.31 8.37 -0.02
C ARG A 149 -10.43 9.00 0.80
N LYS A 150 -10.35 9.00 2.13
CA LYS A 150 -11.31 9.69 3.01
C LYS A 150 -11.37 11.18 2.70
N LYS A 151 -10.23 11.88 2.70
CA LYS A 151 -10.16 13.31 2.36
C LYS A 151 -10.76 13.62 0.98
N ARG A 152 -10.50 12.78 -0.04
CA ARG A 152 -11.09 12.94 -1.38
C ARG A 152 -12.61 12.73 -1.39
N ARG A 153 -13.14 11.82 -0.57
CA ARG A 153 -14.59 11.61 -0.43
C ARG A 153 -15.26 12.79 0.26
N GLU A 154 -14.70 13.24 1.38
CA GLU A 154 -15.17 14.42 2.12
C GLU A 154 -15.18 15.67 1.24
N GLN A 155 -14.12 15.90 0.44
CA GLN A 155 -14.07 17.01 -0.52
C GLN A 155 -15.16 16.89 -1.61
N ARG A 156 -15.45 15.67 -2.07
CA ARG A 156 -16.50 15.44 -3.08
C ARG A 156 -17.90 15.64 -2.49
N GLU A 157 -18.13 15.16 -1.27
CA GLU A 157 -19.37 15.35 -0.52
C GLU A 157 -19.60 16.83 -0.20
N ALA A 158 -18.56 17.55 0.21
CA ALA A 158 -18.63 19.00 0.44
C ALA A 158 -18.96 19.77 -0.85
N ARG A 159 -18.35 19.41 -1.99
CA ARG A 159 -18.68 20.01 -3.29
C ARG A 159 -20.11 19.68 -3.73
N ALA A 160 -20.58 18.45 -3.48
CA ALA A 160 -21.95 18.05 -3.78
C ALA A 160 -22.98 18.80 -2.91
N ALA A 161 -22.69 18.98 -1.62
CA ALA A 161 -23.52 19.77 -0.71
C ALA A 161 -23.56 21.25 -1.11
N GLN A 162 -22.42 21.82 -1.53
CA GLN A 162 -22.37 23.20 -2.04
C GLN A 162 -23.19 23.38 -3.33
N GLY A 163 -23.29 22.35 -4.18
CA GLY A 163 -24.13 22.35 -5.38
C GLY A 163 -25.65 22.29 -5.12
N HIS A 164 -26.09 22.13 -3.87
CA HIS A 164 -27.52 22.15 -3.47
C HIS A 164 -27.96 23.47 -2.79
N GLY A 165 -27.09 24.49 -2.73
CA GLY A 165 -27.32 25.73 -1.98
C GLY A 165 -27.56 27.01 -2.80
N SER A 166 -27.85 26.93 -4.10
CA SER A 166 -28.05 28.14 -4.94
C SER A 166 -29.14 27.98 -6.01
N GLY A 167 -30.37 27.64 -5.59
CA GLY A 167 -31.49 27.55 -6.53
C GLY A 167 -32.83 27.15 -5.95
N GLU A 168 -33.31 27.79 -4.88
CA GLU A 168 -34.74 27.87 -4.60
C GLU A 168 -35.10 29.33 -4.28
N VAL A 169 -35.47 30.07 -5.34
CA VAL A 169 -36.51 31.10 -5.25
C VAL A 169 -37.61 30.61 -6.19
N ALA A 170 -38.82 30.52 -5.63
CA ALA A 170 -39.99 29.80 -6.10
C ALA A 170 -40.52 30.17 -7.50
N PRO A 171 -41.35 29.30 -8.11
CA PRO A 171 -42.40 29.71 -9.02
C PRO A 171 -43.77 29.30 -8.46
N GLU A 172 -44.30 30.06 -7.50
CA GLU A 172 -45.75 30.27 -7.36
C GLU A 172 -45.93 31.58 -6.57
N VAL A 173 -46.86 32.42 -7.02
CA VAL A 173 -47.15 33.81 -6.58
C VAL A 173 -46.29 34.92 -7.22
N ALA A 174 -46.57 35.23 -8.50
CA ALA A 174 -46.72 36.60 -9.02
C ALA A 174 -47.12 36.58 -10.52
N LEU A 175 -48.38 36.23 -10.79
CA LEU A 175 -49.31 36.92 -11.71
C LEU A 175 -50.69 36.26 -11.60
#